data_AF-A0A267HRD3-F1
#
_entry.id   AF-A0A267HRD3-F1
#
_cell.length_a   1.000
_cell.length_b   1.000
_cell.length_c   1.000
_cell.angle_alpha   90.00
_cell.angle_beta   90.00
_cell.angle_gamma   90.00
#
_symmetry.space_group_name_H-M   'P 1'
#
loop_
_entity.id
_entity.type
_entity.pdbx_description
1 polymer ?
#
loop_
_entity_poly.entity_id
_entity_poly.type
_entity_poly.pdbx_seq_one_letter_code
_entity_poly.pdbx_strand_id
1 'polypeptide(L)'
;MFNDNKFVKGLKNQANEQLAKRHLKIDGCFEGDFTTWIGCYAIPEDKPTALDPMNEEEAKEQDKYRINGMVQDFSEWYEWEINNGKLESFN
;
A
#
# COMPACT_ATOMS: atom_id res chain seq x y z
N MET A 1 -24.46 4.51 14.41
CA MET A 1 -23.25 4.85 13.63
C MET A 1 -22.04 4.79 14.54
N PHE A 2 -21.43 3.63 14.81
CA PHE A 2 -20.11 3.51 15.49
C PHE A 2 -19.53 2.07 15.43
N ASN A 3 -19.71 1.33 14.34
CA ASN A 3 -19.04 0.02 14.14
C ASN A 3 -18.09 -0.02 12.95
N ASP A 4 -18.13 0.98 12.07
CA ASP A 4 -17.38 0.99 10.81
C ASP A 4 -15.86 1.11 11.02
N ASN A 5 -15.41 1.82 12.06
CA ASN A 5 -13.98 2.07 12.30
C ASN A 5 -13.21 0.78 12.66
N LYS A 6 -13.77 -0.09 13.51
CA LYS A 6 -13.08 -1.32 13.95
C LYS A 6 -13.03 -2.35 12.82
N PHE A 7 -14.11 -2.47 12.04
CA PHE A 7 -14.17 -3.37 10.90
C PHE A 7 -13.16 -2.96 9.82
N VAL A 8 -13.23 -1.71 9.36
CA VAL A 8 -12.30 -1.16 8.36
C VAL A 8 -10.85 -1.28 8.83
N LYS A 9 -10.55 -0.97 10.09
CA LYS A 9 -9.21 -1.15 10.66
C LYS A 9 -8.76 -2.62 10.63
N GLY A 10 -9.68 -3.55 10.87
CA GLY A 10 -9.42 -4.98 10.76
C GLY A 10 -9.06 -5.40 9.33
N LEU A 11 -9.75 -4.88 8.32
CA LEU A 11 -9.43 -5.13 6.91
C LEU A 11 -8.06 -4.54 6.54
N LYS A 12 -7.79 -3.28 6.91
CA LYS A 12 -6.49 -2.63 6.66
C LYS A 12 -5.33 -3.38 7.31
N ASN A 13 -5.52 -3.92 8.51
CA ASN A 13 -4.51 -4.75 9.17
C ASN A 13 -4.28 -6.06 8.41
N GLN A 14 -5.34 -6.75 7.97
CA GLN A 14 -5.23 -7.96 7.15
C GLN A 14 -4.44 -7.69 5.86
N ALA A 15 -4.76 -6.60 5.14
CA ALA A 15 -4.04 -6.23 3.93
C ALA A 15 -2.56 -5.94 4.21
N ASN A 16 -2.25 -5.17 5.26
CA ASN A 16 -0.87 -4.91 5.68
C ASN A 16 -0.09 -6.21 5.98
N GLU A 17 -0.69 -7.15 6.71
CA GLU A 17 -0.07 -8.44 7.01
C GLU A 17 0.18 -9.27 5.74
N GLN A 18 -0.73 -9.24 4.78
CA GLN A 18 -0.55 -9.94 3.49
C GLN A 18 0.54 -9.29 2.63
N LEU A 19 0.61 -7.96 2.58
CA LEU A 19 1.68 -7.22 1.91
C LEU A 19 3.05 -7.46 2.56
N ALA A 20 3.13 -7.38 3.89
CA ALA A 20 4.38 -7.59 4.63
C ALA A 20 4.96 -9.00 4.41
N LYS A 21 4.10 -10.03 4.31
CA LYS A 21 4.52 -11.40 3.95
C LYS A 21 5.15 -11.51 2.55
N ARG A 22 4.92 -10.52 1.69
CA ARG A 22 5.45 -10.40 0.33
C ARG A 22 6.59 -9.38 0.24
N HIS A 23 7.11 -8.86 1.37
CA HIS A 23 8.11 -7.79 1.41
C HIS A 23 7.64 -6.48 0.75
N LEU A 24 6.34 -6.19 0.88
CA LEU A 24 5.71 -4.97 0.36
C LEU A 24 5.23 -4.09 1.51
N LYS A 25 5.29 -2.78 1.30
CA LYS A 25 4.71 -1.76 2.18
C LYS A 25 3.76 -0.87 1.39
N ILE A 26 2.73 -0.35 2.07
CA ILE A 26 1.74 0.55 1.44
C ILE A 26 2.43 1.83 0.98
N ASP A 27 2.08 2.28 -0.22
CA ASP A 27 2.43 3.59 -0.75
C ASP A 27 1.16 4.43 -0.92
N GLY A 28 0.85 5.26 0.07
CA GLY A 28 -0.36 6.08 0.10
C GLY A 28 -1.48 5.51 0.98
N CYS A 29 -2.70 5.47 0.45
CA CYS A 29 -3.93 5.19 1.19
C CYS A 29 -4.64 3.93 0.68
N PHE A 30 -5.47 3.35 1.55
CA PHE A 30 -6.46 2.36 1.13
C PHE A 30 -7.67 3.03 0.50
N GLU A 31 -8.12 2.46 -0.62
CA GLU A 31 -9.35 2.81 -1.31
C GLU A 31 -10.30 1.60 -1.31
N GLY A 32 -11.57 1.84 -1.60
CA GLY A 32 -12.61 0.81 -1.53
C GLY A 32 -13.91 1.31 -0.94
N ASP A 33 -14.96 0.51 -1.10
CA ASP A 33 -16.21 0.69 -0.36
C ASP A 33 -16.17 0.05 1.04
N PHE A 34 -15.09 -0.69 1.33
CA PHE A 34 -14.86 -1.45 2.56
C PHE A 34 -16.00 -2.41 2.92
N THR A 35 -16.79 -2.81 1.93
CA THR A 35 -17.92 -3.73 2.07
C THR A 35 -17.76 -4.90 1.11
N THR A 36 -17.41 -4.63 -0.14
CA THR A 36 -17.20 -5.61 -1.20
C THR A 36 -15.73 -5.70 -1.60
N TRP A 37 -14.97 -4.60 -1.52
CA TRP A 37 -13.55 -4.60 -1.84
C TRP A 37 -12.74 -3.54 -1.06
N ILE A 38 -11.43 -3.76 -1.01
CA ILE A 38 -10.43 -2.79 -0.55
C ILE A 38 -9.18 -2.96 -1.41
N GLY A 39 -8.48 -1.87 -1.71
CA GLY A 39 -7.22 -1.91 -2.42
C GLY A 39 -6.29 -0.77 -2.02
N CYS A 40 -5.03 -0.87 -2.41
CA CYS A 40 -4.02 0.17 -2.23
C CYS A 40 -2.86 -0.01 -3.20
N TYR A 41 -2.13 1.07 -3.43
CA TYR A 41 -0.79 0.96 -3.99
C TYR A 41 0.20 0.48 -2.94
N ALA A 42 1.14 -0.37 -3.35
CA ALA A 42 2.23 -0.85 -2.52
C ALA A 42 3.54 -0.91 -3.31
N ILE A 43 4.64 -0.77 -2.60
CA ILE A 43 6.00 -0.82 -3.13
C ILE A 43 6.82 -1.88 -2.39
N PRO A 44 7.90 -2.42 -2.99
CA PRO A 44 8.88 -3.21 -2.26
C PRO A 44 9.43 -2.44 -1.06
N GLU A 45 9.62 -3.13 0.07
CA GLU A 45 10.03 -2.49 1.32
C GLU A 45 11.40 -1.78 1.21
N ASP A 46 12.26 -2.28 0.32
CA ASP A 46 13.61 -1.79 0.04
C ASP A 46 13.66 -0.70 -1.06
N LYS A 47 12.50 -0.25 -1.56
CA LYS A 47 12.39 0.83 -2.55
C LYS A 47 11.83 2.11 -1.92
N PRO A 48 12.25 3.29 -2.43
CA PRO A 48 11.64 4.56 -2.05
C PRO A 48 10.29 4.73 -2.75
N THR A 49 9.40 5.50 -2.14
CA THR A 49 8.19 6.01 -2.80
C THR A 49 8.57 6.99 -3.91
N ALA A 50 7.70 7.14 -4.92
CA ALA A 50 7.82 8.18 -5.93
C ALA A 50 7.19 9.52 -5.52
N LEU A 51 6.53 9.57 -4.36
CA LEU A 51 5.95 10.79 -3.80
C LEU A 51 7.03 11.84 -3.49
N ASP A 52 6.62 13.10 -3.38
CA ASP A 52 7.55 14.17 -3.01
C ASP A 52 8.23 13.85 -1.67
N PRO A 53 9.58 13.85 -1.61
CA PRO A 53 10.29 13.51 -0.39
C PRO A 53 10.02 14.57 0.67
N MET A 54 9.70 14.13 1.89
CA MET A 54 9.43 15.03 3.02
C MET A 54 10.73 15.60 3.62
N ASN A 55 11.86 14.98 3.33
CA ASN A 55 13.17 15.34 3.86
C ASN A 55 14.31 14.96 2.91
N GLU A 56 15.53 15.42 3.22
CA GLU A 56 16.72 15.19 2.40
C GLU A 56 17.13 13.70 2.35
N GLU A 57 16.80 12.92 3.37
CA GLU A 57 17.11 11.48 3.40
C GLU A 57 16.25 10.73 2.38
N GLU A 58 14.95 10.97 2.35
CA GLU A 58 14.04 10.42 1.34
C GLU A 58 14.45 10.82 -0.08
N ALA A 59 14.85 12.08 -0.29
CA ALA A 59 15.35 12.55 -1.58
C ALA A 59 16.62 11.78 -2.01
N LYS A 60 17.56 11.56 -1.08
CA LYS A 60 18.78 10.76 -1.32
C LYS A 60 18.45 9.31 -1.65
N GLU A 61 17.45 8.72 -0.99
CA GLU A 61 17.02 7.36 -1.31
C GLU A 61 16.40 7.28 -2.71
N GLN A 62 15.57 8.24 -3.12
CA GLN A 62 15.04 8.31 -4.48
C GLN A 62 16.14 8.49 -5.54
N ASP A 63 17.12 9.35 -5.26
CA ASP A 63 18.21 9.65 -6.18
C ASP A 63 19.03 8.41 -6.57
N LYS A 64 19.20 7.44 -5.66
CA LYS A 64 19.90 6.16 -5.93
C LYS A 64 19.27 5.36 -7.07
N TYR A 65 17.97 5.52 -7.28
CA TYR A 65 17.21 4.75 -8.25
C TYR A 65 16.85 5.54 -9.51
N ARG A 66 17.26 6.82 -9.62
CA ARG A 66 16.91 7.65 -10.77
C ARG A 66 17.43 7.07 -12.09
N ILE A 67 16.60 7.15 -13.11
CA ILE A 67 16.97 6.86 -14.49
C ILE A 67 16.80 8.14 -15.29
N ASN A 68 17.89 8.61 -15.92
CA ASN A 68 17.91 9.86 -16.70
C ASN A 68 17.38 11.09 -15.92
N GLY A 69 17.66 11.15 -14.62
CA GLY A 69 17.21 12.24 -13.74
C GLY A 69 15.75 12.12 -13.27
N MET A 70 15.02 11.09 -13.67
CA MET A 70 13.62 10.88 -13.28
C MET A 70 13.50 9.92 -12.08
N VAL A 71 12.68 10.29 -11.09
CA VAL A 71 12.25 9.39 -10.00
C VAL A 71 11.55 8.19 -10.62
N GLN A 72 11.76 7.01 -10.04
CA GLN A 72 11.11 5.79 -10.50
C GLN A 72 9.90 5.49 -9.62
N ASP A 73 8.80 5.11 -10.26
CA ASP A 73 7.61 4.61 -9.59
C ASP A 73 7.66 3.09 -9.52
N PHE A 74 7.73 2.58 -8.29
CA PHE A 74 7.73 1.14 -8.00
C PHE A 74 6.35 0.66 -7.55
N SER A 75 5.33 1.54 -7.58
CA SER A 75 4.02 1.27 -7.03
C SER A 75 3.24 0.32 -7.93
N GLU A 76 2.68 -0.71 -7.31
CA GLU A 76 1.73 -1.60 -7.96
C GLU A 76 0.42 -1.61 -7.18
N TRP A 77 -0.69 -1.79 -7.89
CA TRP A 77 -2.02 -1.88 -7.29
C TRP A 77 -2.28 -3.28 -6.75
N TYR A 78 -2.70 -3.34 -5.49
CA TYR A 78 -3.14 -4.58 -4.84
C TYR A 78 -4.59 -4.42 -4.39
N GLU A 79 -5.41 -5.41 -4.71
CA GLU A 79 -6.84 -5.41 -4.43
C GLU A 79 -7.26 -6.73 -3.78
N TRP A 80 -8.24 -6.63 -2.89
CA TRP A 80 -8.83 -7.76 -2.18
C TRP A 80 -10.35 -7.67 -2.23
N GLU A 81 -10.96 -8.83 -2.45
CA GLU A 81 -12.39 -9.02 -2.21
C GLU A 81 -12.64 -9.19 -0.71
N ILE A 82 -13.73 -8.60 -0.22
CA ILE A 82 -14.14 -8.69 1.19
C ILE A 82 -15.26 -9.74 1.30
N ASN A 83 -14.90 -10.93 1.77
CA ASN A 83 -15.82 -12.04 1.98
C ASN A 83 -16.03 -12.30 3.47
N ASN A 84 -17.22 -11.97 3.98
CA ASN A 84 -17.59 -12.10 5.40
C ASN A 84 -16.55 -11.50 6.37
N GLY A 85 -15.99 -10.34 6.01
CA GLY A 85 -14.99 -9.64 6.82
C GLY A 85 -13.56 -10.16 6.73
N LYS A 86 -13.29 -11.07 5.79
CA LYS A 86 -11.95 -11.55 5.45
C LYS A 86 -11.54 -11.07 4.07
N LEU A 87 -10.25 -10.80 3.92
CA LEU A 87 -9.67 -10.46 2.63
C LEU A 87 -9.24 -11.73 1.89
N GLU A 88 -9.79 -11.91 0.70
CA GLU A 88 -9.36 -12.93 -0.23
C GLU A 88 -8.52 -12.27 -1.33
N SER A 89 -7.27 -12.71 -1.47
CA SER A 89 -6.38 -12.20 -2.50
C SER A 89 -6.80 -12.73 -3.86
N PHE A 90 -6.91 -11.85 -4.86
CA PHE A 90 -6.89 -12.30 -6.25
C PHE A 90 -5.52 -12.92 -6.53
N ASN A 91 -5.52 -14.18 -6.97
CA ASN A 91 -4.33 -14.89 -7.44
C ASN A 91 -3.75 -14.19 -8.67
#